data_AF-A0A9P8FCK1-F1
#
_entry.id   AF-A0A9P8FCK1-F1
#
_cell.length_a   1.000
_cell.length_b   1.000
_cell.length_c   1.000
_cell.angle_alpha   90.00
_cell.angle_beta   90.00
_cell.angle_gamma   90.00
#
_symmetry.space_group_name_H-M   'P 1'
#
loop_
_entity.id
_entity.type
_entity.pdbx_description
1 polymer ?
#
loop_
_entity_poly.entity_id
_entity_poly.type
_entity_poly.pdbx_seq_one_letter_code
_entity_poly.pdbx_strand_id
1 'polypeptide(L)'
;KVLELLVRQKDAEKPKHSRSHSDGAAWMGGSEAGDQANGAEGFEVDPSIDFLDVAGQTDGYMPGDLTSLVSRAQNEALIRSVSEDAENPQVSLTREDFTAALKGFTPASLRGVTLQTSTTTWSSIGGLQETRQTLLETLQYPTTYAPIFAQCPLRLRSGLLLYGYPGCGKTLLASAVAGECGLNFISVKGPEILNKYIGASEKSVRDLFDRAEAARPCVLFFDEFDSIAPKRGHDSTGVTDRVVNQLLTQMDGAEGLSGVYVLAATSRPDLIDPALLRPGRLDKSLLCDMPNMDDRIDILRAVTGNLKIEPNILDASNENRSILEIARQTQGYSGADLQAVMYNAHLEAIHDVLGPTEELGNGSNDKSSSSRSKSKYKDFTYFRYGDESLGKDTSANPTPQSLAERATIAAKLAALETARKRSKAANSVSVDTSVNGVKEETTETQEPVISWRHVVKSLEQTRPSISKADQRRLSMIYKEFVVGRNGEMADGEAGTEIGGRSTLM
;
A
#
# COMPACT_ATOMS: atom_id res chain seq x y z
N LYS A 1 22.74 16.10 19.52
CA LYS A 1 24.20 16.37 19.42
C LYS A 1 24.68 16.56 17.98
N VAL A 2 24.59 15.59 17.07
CA VAL A 2 25.00 15.79 15.66
C VAL A 2 24.16 16.87 14.97
N LEU A 3 22.83 16.82 15.11
CA LEU A 3 21.93 17.86 14.59
C LEU A 3 22.25 19.25 15.15
N GLU A 4 22.46 19.34 16.46
CA GLU A 4 22.84 20.59 17.14
C GLU A 4 24.19 21.15 16.63
N LEU A 5 25.16 20.26 16.34
CA LEU A 5 26.43 20.65 15.73
C LEU A 5 26.27 21.07 14.28
N LEU A 6 25.46 20.38 13.47
CA LEU A 6 25.26 20.73 12.05
C LEU A 6 24.55 22.06 11.88
N VAL A 7 23.61 22.36 12.77
CA VAL A 7 22.90 23.65 12.78
C VAL A 7 23.85 24.79 13.21
N ARG A 8 24.79 24.55 14.14
CA ARG A 8 25.76 25.54 14.63
C ARG A 8 27.09 25.63 13.84
N GLN A 9 27.53 24.56 13.18
CA GLN A 9 28.87 24.50 12.54
C GLN A 9 28.96 25.35 11.29
N LYS A 10 27.85 25.57 10.58
CA LYS A 10 27.85 26.46 9.41
C LYS A 10 28.02 27.95 9.78
N ASP A 11 27.79 28.32 11.04
CA ASP A 11 28.12 29.65 11.55
C ASP A 11 29.65 29.85 11.74
N ALA A 12 30.43 28.77 11.77
CA ALA A 12 31.87 28.79 12.06
C ALA A 12 32.77 28.58 10.83
N GLU A 13 32.30 27.94 9.76
CA GLU A 13 33.11 27.66 8.56
C GLU A 13 32.91 28.73 7.46
N LYS A 14 33.59 29.88 7.60
CA LYS A 14 34.03 30.69 6.45
C LYS A 14 35.53 30.42 6.18
N PRO A 15 35.96 30.14 4.93
CA PRO A 15 37.35 29.88 4.61
C PRO A 15 38.16 31.18 4.69
N LYS A 16 39.12 31.25 5.61
CA LYS A 16 40.16 32.30 5.62
C LYS A 16 41.10 32.07 4.43
N HIS A 17 40.81 32.68 3.28
CA HIS A 17 41.83 32.88 2.25
C HIS A 17 42.88 33.87 2.77
N SER A 18 43.95 33.36 3.37
CA SER A 18 45.17 34.13 3.63
C SER A 18 45.90 34.35 2.31
N ARG A 19 45.73 35.53 1.69
CA ARG A 19 46.69 36.04 0.70
C ARG A 19 47.90 36.57 1.47
N SER A 20 49.06 35.96 1.20
CA SER A 20 50.37 36.39 1.68
C SER A 20 50.72 37.78 1.14
N HIS A 21 51.16 38.66 2.04
CA HIS A 21 51.78 39.95 1.74
C HIS A 21 53.07 39.81 0.91
N SER A 22 53.25 40.70 -0.07
CA SER A 22 54.54 41.26 -0.43
C SER A 22 54.39 42.77 -0.64
N ASP A 23 55.31 43.52 -0.05
CA ASP A 23 55.36 44.97 0.16
C ASP A 23 55.20 45.86 -1.08
N GLY A 24 54.73 47.10 -0.84
CA GLY A 24 55.09 48.24 -1.69
C GLY A 24 54.11 49.42 -1.71
N ALA A 25 54.58 50.55 -1.17
CA ALA A 25 54.19 51.94 -1.46
C ALA A 25 53.04 52.61 -0.68
N ALA A 26 53.46 53.64 0.05
CA ALA A 26 52.69 54.61 0.82
C ALA A 26 52.02 55.68 -0.04
N TRP A 27 50.75 56.03 0.21
CA TRP A 27 50.15 57.33 -0.16
C TRP A 27 49.08 57.75 0.89
N MET A 28 49.10 59.04 1.27
CA MET A 28 48.33 59.67 2.34
C MET A 28 46.82 59.80 2.08
N GLY A 29 46.01 59.80 3.15
CA GLY A 29 44.75 60.58 3.19
C GLY A 29 43.64 60.04 4.10
N GLY A 30 43.45 60.67 5.27
CA GLY A 30 42.16 61.24 5.70
C GLY A 30 40.97 60.35 6.14
N SER A 31 40.57 60.60 7.40
CA SER A 31 39.21 60.64 7.98
C SER A 31 38.39 59.36 8.24
N GLU A 32 38.06 59.24 9.53
CA GLU A 32 36.94 58.58 10.21
C GLU A 32 35.75 58.11 9.36
N ALA A 33 35.40 56.85 9.54
CA ALA A 33 34.02 56.37 9.58
C ALA A 33 33.99 55.07 10.41
N GLY A 34 33.26 55.10 11.53
CA GLY A 34 32.94 53.88 12.27
C GLY A 34 32.02 53.00 11.44
N ASP A 35 32.40 51.73 11.27
CA ASP A 35 31.60 50.76 10.54
C ASP A 35 30.94 49.79 11.52
N GLN A 36 29.73 50.16 11.93
CA GLN A 36 28.72 49.22 12.38
C GLN A 36 28.29 48.37 11.19
N ALA A 37 28.49 47.06 11.26
CA ALA A 37 27.51 46.03 10.87
C ALA A 37 28.22 44.68 10.77
N ASN A 38 28.24 43.94 11.88
CA ASN A 38 28.45 42.49 11.84
C ASN A 38 27.16 41.88 11.27
N GLY A 39 27.03 41.84 9.95
CA GLY A 39 25.96 41.13 9.26
C GLY A 39 26.11 39.63 9.49
N ALA A 40 25.47 39.13 10.55
CA ALA A 40 25.33 37.72 10.82
C ALA A 40 24.38 37.09 9.79
N GLU A 41 24.94 36.58 8.69
CA GLU A 41 24.26 35.59 7.84
C GLU A 41 24.24 34.22 8.54
N GLY A 42 23.68 34.17 9.75
CA GLY A 42 23.46 32.95 10.52
C GLY A 42 21.97 32.79 10.75
N PHE A 43 21.44 31.59 10.55
CA PHE A 43 20.05 31.28 10.93
C PHE A 43 19.97 31.24 12.45
N GLU A 44 19.11 32.04 13.07
CA GLU A 44 18.87 31.92 14.51
C GLU A 44 17.99 30.70 14.78
N VAL A 45 18.45 29.81 15.65
CA VAL A 45 17.69 28.62 16.03
C VAL A 45 16.69 29.02 17.10
N ASP A 46 15.40 28.79 16.84
CA ASP A 46 14.38 28.99 17.86
C ASP A 46 14.63 28.03 19.04
N PRO A 47 14.73 28.51 20.30
CA PRO A 47 14.93 27.67 21.47
C PRO A 47 13.77 26.70 21.75
N SER A 48 12.63 26.84 21.06
CA SER A 48 11.51 25.89 21.11
C SER A 48 11.76 24.59 20.33
N ILE A 49 12.83 24.50 19.54
CA ILE A 49 13.16 23.27 18.81
C ILE A 49 13.69 22.21 19.77
N ASP A 50 12.91 21.15 19.94
CA ASP A 50 13.39 19.92 20.57
C ASP A 50 14.12 19.03 19.55
N PHE A 51 15.45 19.06 19.58
CA PHE A 51 16.27 18.20 18.73
C PHE A 51 16.17 16.72 19.08
N LEU A 52 15.64 16.36 20.26
CA LEU A 52 15.40 14.95 20.62
C LEU A 52 14.21 14.40 19.82
N ASP A 53 13.15 15.18 19.67
CA ASP A 53 12.00 14.84 18.84
C ASP A 53 12.41 14.66 17.36
N VAL A 54 13.21 15.61 16.83
CA VAL A 54 13.72 15.53 15.44
C VAL A 54 14.66 14.33 15.27
N ALA A 55 15.47 14.01 16.28
CA ALA A 55 16.31 12.82 16.27
C ALA A 55 15.48 11.52 16.25
N GLY A 56 14.38 11.47 17.01
CA GLY A 56 13.45 10.34 16.99
C GLY A 56 12.80 10.13 15.61
N GLN A 57 12.50 11.22 14.90
CA GLN A 57 11.93 11.17 13.54
C GLN A 57 12.96 10.88 12.44
N THR A 58 14.25 11.01 12.76
CA THR A 58 15.37 10.80 11.81
C THR A 58 16.18 9.56 12.16
N ASP A 59 15.58 8.61 12.88
CA ASP A 59 16.24 7.34 13.16
C ASP A 59 16.55 6.60 11.85
N GLY A 60 17.74 6.01 11.76
CA GLY A 60 18.26 5.39 10.53
C GLY A 60 18.78 6.35 9.45
N TYR A 61 18.78 7.67 9.67
CA TYR A 61 19.34 8.63 8.70
C TYR A 61 20.88 8.64 8.76
N MET A 62 21.51 8.65 7.58
CA MET A 62 22.96 8.80 7.51
C MET A 62 23.37 10.25 7.82
N PRO A 63 24.61 10.53 8.27
CA PRO A 63 25.06 11.89 8.55
C PRO A 63 24.91 12.86 7.36
N GLY A 64 25.07 12.36 6.13
CA GLY A 64 24.83 13.13 4.91
C GLY A 64 23.36 13.47 4.68
N ASP A 65 22.45 12.59 5.09
CA ASP A 65 21.01 12.84 5.03
C ASP A 65 20.59 13.90 6.05
N LEU A 66 21.15 13.88 7.27
CA LEU A 66 20.91 14.91 8.27
C LEU A 66 21.39 16.29 7.79
N THR A 67 22.52 16.35 7.10
CA THR A 67 23.03 17.60 6.51
C THR A 67 22.09 18.12 5.41
N SER A 68 21.57 17.21 4.60
CA SER A 68 20.59 17.54 3.56
C SER A 68 19.25 17.98 4.15
N LEU A 69 18.82 17.35 5.25
CA LEU A 69 17.61 17.71 6.00
C LEU A 69 17.72 19.12 6.58
N VAL A 70 18.83 19.45 7.23
CA VAL A 70 19.07 20.80 7.78
C VAL A 70 19.09 21.84 6.66
N SER A 71 19.75 21.54 5.54
CA SER A 71 19.76 22.44 4.37
C SER A 71 18.36 22.65 3.78
N ARG A 72 17.51 21.61 3.83
CA ARG A 72 16.13 21.69 3.37
C ARG A 72 15.24 22.46 4.34
N ALA A 73 15.41 22.28 5.65
CA ALA A 73 14.72 23.07 6.68
C ALA A 73 15.09 24.56 6.59
N GLN A 74 16.35 24.88 6.31
CA GLN A 74 16.78 26.26 6.01
C GLN A 74 16.06 26.85 4.79
N ASN A 75 15.86 26.04 3.74
CA ASN A 75 15.13 26.48 2.55
C ASN A 75 13.64 26.71 2.84
N GLU A 76 12.99 25.83 3.61
CA GLU A 76 11.59 26.04 4.05
C GLU A 76 11.46 27.32 4.90
N ALA A 77 12.42 27.57 5.81
CA ALA A 77 12.44 28.80 6.61
C ALA A 77 12.63 30.06 5.73
N LEU A 78 13.48 29.98 4.69
CA LEU A 78 13.63 31.04 3.70
C LEU A 78 12.32 31.26 2.92
N ILE A 79 11.66 30.20 2.45
CA ILE A 79 10.39 30.29 1.72
C ILE A 79 9.31 30.93 2.62
N ARG A 80 9.26 30.58 3.89
CA ARG A 80 8.38 31.20 4.89
C ARG A 80 8.68 32.70 5.04
N SER A 81 9.94 33.07 5.20
CA SER A 81 10.35 34.48 5.33
C SER A 81 10.01 35.33 4.09
N VAL A 82 10.07 34.74 2.90
CA VAL A 82 9.70 35.42 1.63
C VAL A 82 8.19 35.53 1.47
N SER A 83 7.41 34.61 2.03
CA SER A 83 5.94 34.64 1.95
C SER A 83 5.30 35.50 3.03
N GLU A 84 5.96 35.74 4.15
CA GLU A 84 5.48 36.59 5.25
C GLU A 84 5.79 38.10 5.07
N ASP A 85 6.44 38.52 3.98
CA ASP A 85 6.59 39.91 3.52
C ASP A 85 6.69 40.96 4.66
N ALA A 86 7.75 40.93 5.48
CA ALA A 86 8.06 42.03 6.42
C ALA A 86 9.50 42.02 6.97
N GLU A 87 10.29 43.00 6.52
CA GLU A 87 11.29 43.83 7.24
C GLU A 87 12.37 43.21 8.16
N ASN A 88 12.39 41.91 8.44
CA ASN A 88 13.40 41.26 9.29
C ASN A 88 14.44 40.49 8.46
N PRO A 89 15.72 40.91 8.46
CA PRO A 89 16.80 40.21 7.75
C PRO A 89 17.25 38.92 8.44
N GLN A 90 16.68 38.57 9.60
CA GLN A 90 17.03 37.38 10.37
C GLN A 90 15.95 36.32 10.24
N VAL A 91 16.29 35.23 9.53
CA VAL A 91 15.42 34.06 9.38
C VAL A 91 15.63 33.13 10.57
N SER A 92 14.60 32.97 11.40
CA SER A 92 14.61 31.99 12.49
C SER A 92 14.16 30.62 12.00
N LEU A 93 14.88 29.59 12.41
CA LEU A 93 14.56 28.21 12.08
C LEU A 93 13.59 27.67 13.13
N THR A 94 12.43 27.18 12.71
CA THR A 94 11.34 26.73 13.59
C THR A 94 11.08 25.22 13.45
N ARG A 95 10.29 24.65 14.36
CA ARG A 95 9.86 23.24 14.30
C ARG A 95 9.06 22.93 13.03
N GLU A 96 8.26 23.88 12.57
CA GLU A 96 7.43 23.72 11.37
C GLU A 96 8.29 23.50 10.13
N ASP A 97 9.39 24.23 10.01
CA ASP A 97 10.34 24.12 8.90
C ASP A 97 10.98 22.72 8.82
N PHE A 98 11.32 22.12 9.98
CA PHE A 98 11.79 20.73 10.04
C PHE A 98 10.69 19.73 9.65
N THR A 99 9.45 19.93 10.10
CA THR A 99 8.35 19.05 9.71
C THR A 99 8.02 19.14 8.22
N ALA A 100 8.15 20.32 7.60
CA ALA A 100 8.00 20.53 6.17
C ALA A 100 9.16 19.90 5.40
N ALA A 101 10.40 20.05 5.88
CA ALA A 101 11.58 19.45 5.28
C ALA A 101 11.55 17.92 5.28
N LEU A 102 10.98 17.31 6.32
CA LEU A 102 10.78 15.86 6.42
C LEU A 102 9.74 15.33 5.43
N LYS A 103 8.75 16.14 5.02
CA LYS A 103 7.72 15.74 4.05
C LYS A 103 8.35 15.49 2.68
N GLY A 104 8.38 14.24 2.24
CA GLY A 104 8.97 13.84 0.98
C GLY A 104 10.50 13.84 0.97
N PHE A 105 11.16 13.76 2.13
CA PHE A 105 12.58 13.46 2.22
C PHE A 105 12.79 11.94 2.25
N THR A 106 13.60 11.41 1.34
CA THR A 106 13.96 9.99 1.32
C THR A 106 15.45 9.85 1.65
N PRO A 107 15.81 9.19 2.78
CA PRO A 107 17.21 9.04 3.17
C PRO A 107 17.95 8.15 2.17
N ALA A 108 19.27 8.28 2.11
CA ALA A 108 20.13 7.52 1.22
C ALA A 108 19.94 6.00 1.38
N SER A 109 19.73 5.53 2.61
CA SER A 109 19.49 4.12 2.94
C SER A 109 18.19 3.56 2.34
N LEU A 110 17.19 4.42 2.13
CA LEU A 110 15.87 4.04 1.60
C LEU A 110 15.71 4.35 0.11
N ARG A 111 16.68 5.03 -0.52
CA ARG A 111 16.65 5.31 -1.96
C ARG A 111 16.77 4.01 -2.76
N GLY A 112 15.69 3.61 -3.43
CA GLY A 112 15.61 2.37 -4.20
C GLY A 112 14.92 1.21 -3.46
N VAL A 113 14.50 1.42 -2.20
CA VAL A 113 13.62 0.50 -1.47
C VAL A 113 12.19 0.96 -1.68
N THR A 114 11.38 0.17 -2.38
CA THR A 114 9.93 0.40 -2.49
C THR A 114 9.28 0.01 -1.17
N LEU A 115 9.38 0.89 -0.17
CA LEU A 115 8.66 0.73 1.08
C LEU A 115 7.16 0.79 0.78
N GLN A 116 6.45 -0.29 1.09
CA GLN A 116 5.01 -0.30 1.00
C GLN A 116 4.46 0.22 2.33
N THR A 117 3.86 1.41 2.32
CA THR A 117 3.06 1.87 3.45
C THR A 117 1.79 1.04 3.48
N SER A 118 1.62 0.20 4.50
CA SER A 118 0.39 -0.55 4.73
C SER A 118 -0.76 0.42 4.99
N THR A 119 -1.73 0.49 4.08
CA THR A 119 -2.99 1.21 4.27
C THR A 119 -3.99 0.42 5.12
N THR A 120 -3.67 -0.83 5.45
CA THR A 120 -4.54 -1.75 6.18
C THR A 120 -4.38 -1.58 7.69
N THR A 121 -5.43 -1.12 8.37
CA THR A 121 -5.51 -1.01 9.83
C THR A 121 -6.01 -2.30 10.48
N TRP A 122 -5.73 -2.48 11.77
CA TRP A 122 -6.17 -3.65 12.54
C TRP A 122 -7.69 -3.89 12.52
N SER A 123 -8.49 -2.81 12.48
CA SER A 123 -9.95 -2.87 12.41
C SER A 123 -10.47 -3.51 11.12
N SER A 124 -9.65 -3.56 10.06
CA SER A 124 -10.02 -4.15 8.77
C SER A 124 -9.84 -5.68 8.73
N ILE A 125 -9.26 -6.30 9.76
CA ILE A 125 -9.01 -7.75 9.83
C ILE A 125 -9.89 -8.39 10.91
N GLY A 126 -10.79 -9.28 10.47
CA GLY A 126 -11.59 -10.12 11.35
C GLY A 126 -10.96 -11.50 11.60
N GLY A 127 -11.23 -12.08 12.78
CA GLY A 127 -10.82 -13.45 13.15
C GLY A 127 -9.31 -13.67 13.37
N LEU A 128 -8.84 -14.93 13.48
CA LEU A 128 -7.42 -15.26 13.65
C LEU A 128 -6.76 -14.64 14.91
N GLN A 129 -7.49 -14.59 16.04
CA GLN A 129 -7.04 -13.93 17.27
C GLN A 129 -5.71 -14.49 17.79
N GLU A 130 -5.55 -15.82 17.82
CA GLU A 130 -4.33 -16.48 18.31
C GLU A 130 -3.11 -16.18 17.44
N THR A 131 -3.28 -16.27 16.12
CA THR A 131 -2.23 -15.94 15.13
C THR A 131 -1.83 -14.48 15.24
N ARG A 132 -2.81 -13.57 15.38
CA ARG A 132 -2.57 -12.13 15.59
C ARG A 132 -1.77 -11.86 16.86
N GLN A 133 -2.20 -12.45 17.98
CA GLN A 133 -1.52 -12.29 19.25
C GLN A 133 -0.07 -12.76 19.17
N THR A 134 0.18 -13.93 18.58
CA THR A 134 1.55 -14.46 18.45
C THR A 134 2.44 -13.57 17.59
N LEU A 135 1.90 -12.98 16.51
CA LEU A 135 2.64 -12.04 15.66
C LEU A 135 2.99 -10.75 16.41
N LEU A 136 2.04 -10.19 17.19
CA LEU A 136 2.27 -9.01 18.02
C LEU A 136 3.32 -9.29 19.10
N GLU A 137 3.22 -10.42 19.80
CA GLU A 137 4.21 -10.82 20.80
C GLU A 137 5.61 -10.97 20.20
N THR A 138 5.71 -11.41 18.94
CA THR A 138 7.00 -11.62 18.29
C THR A 138 7.60 -10.32 17.74
N LEU A 139 6.78 -9.42 17.17
CA LEU A 139 7.26 -8.21 16.48
C LEU A 139 7.25 -6.96 17.37
N GLN A 140 6.23 -6.81 18.21
CA GLN A 140 6.06 -5.62 19.04
C GLN A 140 6.86 -5.72 20.34
N TYR A 141 6.86 -6.87 21.02
CA TYR A 141 7.45 -6.98 22.37
C TYR A 141 8.97 -6.73 22.41
N PRO A 142 9.78 -7.19 21.44
CA PRO A 142 11.21 -6.89 21.44
C PRO A 142 11.48 -5.38 21.32
N THR A 143 10.63 -4.68 20.58
CA THR A 143 10.72 -3.23 20.36
C THR A 143 10.25 -2.45 21.60
N THR A 144 9.10 -2.81 22.18
CA THR A 144 8.52 -2.13 23.34
C THR A 144 9.28 -2.42 24.63
N TYR A 145 9.76 -3.66 24.82
CA TYR A 145 10.41 -4.12 26.05
C TYR A 145 11.90 -4.41 25.85
N ALA A 146 12.56 -3.64 24.99
CA ALA A 146 13.98 -3.81 24.66
C ALA A 146 14.92 -3.99 25.89
N PRO A 147 14.75 -3.26 27.02
CA PRO A 147 15.62 -3.46 28.19
C PRO A 147 15.48 -4.84 28.84
N ILE A 148 14.28 -5.43 28.81
CA ILE A 148 14.01 -6.77 29.38
C ILE A 148 14.65 -7.83 28.48
N PHE A 149 14.48 -7.70 27.17
CA PHE A 149 15.07 -8.63 26.20
C PHE A 149 16.60 -8.53 26.15
N ALA A 150 17.18 -7.35 26.35
CA ALA A 150 18.64 -7.18 26.41
C ALA A 150 19.31 -7.90 27.59
N GLN A 151 18.58 -8.10 28.70
CA GLN A 151 19.07 -8.85 29.87
C GLN A 151 18.79 -10.35 29.78
N CYS A 152 17.99 -10.76 28.81
CA CYS A 152 17.58 -12.15 28.65
C CYS A 152 18.58 -12.88 27.74
N PRO A 153 19.10 -14.06 28.11
CA PRO A 153 19.97 -14.85 27.23
C PRO A 153 19.19 -15.52 26.08
N LEU A 154 17.88 -15.27 25.98
CA LEU A 154 17.02 -15.85 24.97
C LEU A 154 17.29 -15.21 23.61
N ARG A 155 17.50 -16.06 22.61
CA ARG A 155 17.56 -15.65 21.22
C ARG A 155 16.17 -15.20 20.76
N LEU A 156 16.07 -13.97 20.25
CA LEU A 156 14.85 -13.48 19.60
C LEU A 156 14.59 -14.30 18.33
N ARG A 157 13.32 -14.63 18.09
CA ARG A 157 12.90 -15.34 16.89
C ARG A 157 12.80 -14.36 15.74
N SER A 158 13.60 -14.56 14.70
CA SER A 158 13.67 -13.65 13.57
C SER A 158 12.73 -14.05 12.43
N GLY A 159 12.33 -15.34 12.35
CA GLY A 159 11.53 -15.85 11.24
C GLY A 159 10.21 -16.51 11.63
N LEU A 160 9.16 -16.16 10.89
CA LEU A 160 7.79 -16.62 11.06
C LEU A 160 7.25 -17.17 9.73
N LEU A 161 6.58 -18.33 9.78
CA LEU A 161 5.91 -18.92 8.63
C LEU A 161 4.40 -18.93 8.84
N LEU A 162 3.68 -18.15 8.05
CA LEU A 162 2.23 -18.17 7.92
C LEU A 162 1.83 -19.22 6.89
N TYR A 163 1.15 -20.28 7.31
CA TYR A 163 0.64 -21.30 6.39
C TYR A 163 -0.85 -21.55 6.63
N GLY A 164 -1.56 -21.99 5.60
CA GLY A 164 -2.99 -22.30 5.74
C GLY A 164 -3.76 -22.09 4.44
N TYR A 165 -5.08 -22.20 4.53
CA TYR A 165 -5.96 -22.21 3.35
C TYR A 165 -5.83 -20.93 2.51
N PRO A 166 -5.95 -21.05 1.17
CA PRO A 166 -6.04 -19.87 0.31
C PRO A 166 -7.27 -19.03 0.67
N GLY A 167 -7.15 -17.70 0.58
CA GLY A 167 -8.27 -16.80 0.91
C GLY A 167 -8.49 -16.51 2.40
N CYS A 168 -7.68 -17.04 3.33
CA CYS A 168 -7.75 -16.71 4.76
C CYS A 168 -6.89 -15.50 5.19
N GLY A 169 -6.57 -14.58 4.27
CA GLY A 169 -5.98 -13.29 4.63
C GLY A 169 -4.54 -13.30 5.14
N LYS A 170 -3.71 -14.31 4.82
CA LYS A 170 -2.29 -14.37 5.24
C LYS A 170 -1.49 -13.12 4.85
N THR A 171 -1.61 -12.69 3.59
CA THR A 171 -0.95 -11.48 3.06
C THR A 171 -1.47 -10.21 3.73
N LEU A 172 -2.79 -10.12 3.92
CA LEU A 172 -3.43 -8.98 4.61
C LEU A 172 -2.97 -8.87 6.06
N LEU A 173 -2.88 -10.01 6.76
CA LEU A 173 -2.40 -10.10 8.13
C LEU A 173 -0.98 -9.58 8.26
N ALA A 174 -0.05 -10.02 7.41
CA ALA A 174 1.34 -9.58 7.48
C ALA A 174 1.49 -8.07 7.24
N SER A 175 0.80 -7.52 6.23
CA SER A 175 0.80 -6.08 5.92
C SER A 175 0.30 -5.26 7.11
N ALA A 176 -0.80 -5.66 7.72
CA ALA A 176 -1.39 -4.91 8.82
C ALA A 176 -0.56 -5.01 10.11
N VAL A 177 0.05 -6.16 10.43
CA VAL A 177 0.94 -6.25 11.61
C VAL A 177 2.14 -5.33 11.46
N ALA A 178 2.73 -5.28 10.27
CA ALA A 178 3.88 -4.40 10.02
C ALA A 178 3.50 -2.92 10.21
N GLY A 179 2.31 -2.51 9.73
CA GLY A 179 1.77 -1.17 9.92
C GLY A 179 1.53 -0.80 11.38
N GLU A 180 0.87 -1.67 12.14
CA GLU A 180 0.57 -1.43 13.57
C GLU A 180 1.84 -1.40 14.43
N CYS A 181 2.86 -2.17 14.06
CA CYS A 181 4.16 -2.15 14.74
C CYS A 181 5.04 -0.96 14.31
N GLY A 182 4.64 -0.17 13.30
CA GLY A 182 5.43 0.93 12.76
C GLY A 182 6.74 0.48 12.10
N LEU A 183 6.78 -0.75 11.57
CA LEU A 183 7.98 -1.34 10.95
C LEU A 183 7.98 -1.10 9.44
N ASN A 184 9.16 -0.92 8.87
CA ASN A 184 9.31 -0.84 7.41
C ASN A 184 8.86 -2.15 6.76
N PHE A 185 7.94 -2.11 5.81
CA PHE A 185 7.39 -3.31 5.18
C PHE A 185 7.89 -3.47 3.73
N ILE A 186 8.59 -4.58 3.48
CA ILE A 186 9.05 -4.96 2.15
C ILE A 186 8.33 -6.26 1.77
N SER A 187 7.41 -6.18 0.83
CA SER A 187 6.68 -7.34 0.29
C SER A 187 7.28 -7.78 -1.03
N VAL A 188 7.57 -9.08 -1.16
CA VAL A 188 8.07 -9.70 -2.38
C VAL A 188 7.29 -10.97 -2.66
N LYS A 189 6.77 -11.10 -3.88
CA LYS A 189 6.10 -12.33 -4.29
C LYS A 189 7.13 -13.33 -4.78
N GLY A 190 7.00 -14.58 -4.39
CA GLY A 190 7.97 -15.61 -4.73
C GLY A 190 8.30 -15.70 -6.24
N PRO A 191 7.31 -15.71 -7.16
CA PRO A 191 7.59 -15.77 -8.59
C PRO A 191 8.39 -14.57 -9.12
N GLU A 192 8.35 -13.41 -8.46
CA GLU A 192 9.08 -12.20 -8.88
C GLU A 192 10.60 -12.33 -8.70
N ILE A 193 11.04 -13.23 -7.80
CA ILE A 193 12.47 -13.48 -7.53
C ILE A 193 13.09 -14.40 -8.59
N LEU A 194 12.28 -15.25 -9.23
CA LEU A 194 12.76 -16.28 -10.14
C LEU A 194 12.98 -15.73 -11.56
N ASN A 195 14.25 -15.58 -11.93
CA ASN A 195 14.67 -15.24 -13.27
C ASN A 195 15.25 -16.44 -14.02
N LYS A 196 15.03 -16.49 -15.34
CA LYS A 196 15.61 -17.53 -16.23
C LYS A 196 17.13 -17.38 -16.41
N TYR A 197 17.66 -16.20 -16.11
CA TYR A 197 19.09 -15.91 -16.22
C TYR A 197 19.84 -16.50 -15.03
N ILE A 198 20.83 -17.33 -15.31
CA ILE A 198 21.66 -18.01 -14.31
C ILE A 198 22.33 -16.96 -13.41
N GLY A 199 22.18 -17.11 -12.09
CA GLY A 199 22.77 -16.20 -11.09
C GLY A 199 21.99 -14.91 -10.84
N ALA A 200 21.05 -14.52 -11.70
CA ALA A 200 20.24 -13.31 -11.50
C ALA A 200 19.30 -13.46 -10.28
N SER A 201 18.67 -14.62 -10.12
CA SER A 201 17.79 -14.91 -8.98
C SER A 201 18.53 -14.90 -7.64
N GLU A 202 19.75 -15.47 -7.60
CA GLU A 202 20.61 -15.47 -6.39
C GLU A 202 21.02 -14.04 -6.00
N LYS A 203 21.41 -13.23 -6.99
CA LYS A 203 21.71 -11.82 -6.78
C LYS A 203 20.48 -11.07 -6.27
N SER A 204 19.30 -11.32 -6.83
CA SER A 204 18.05 -10.69 -6.39
C SER A 204 17.72 -11.00 -4.93
N VAL A 205 17.96 -12.24 -4.47
CA VAL A 205 17.80 -12.58 -3.05
C VAL A 205 18.79 -11.80 -2.19
N ARG A 206 20.07 -11.73 -2.58
CA ARG A 206 21.09 -10.96 -1.84
C ARG A 206 20.72 -9.47 -1.75
N ASP A 207 20.44 -8.85 -2.89
CA ASP A 207 20.08 -7.43 -2.96
C ASP A 207 18.82 -7.12 -2.12
N LEU A 208 17.90 -8.07 -1.96
CA LEU A 208 16.70 -7.93 -1.16
C LEU A 208 16.98 -7.97 0.35
N PHE A 209 17.86 -8.85 0.81
CA PHE A 209 18.31 -8.86 2.21
C PHE A 209 19.17 -7.63 2.55
N ASP A 210 20.06 -7.22 1.63
CA ASP A 210 20.86 -5.99 1.80
C ASP A 210 19.96 -4.75 1.92
N ARG A 211 18.87 -4.68 1.13
CA ARG A 211 17.85 -3.62 1.24
C ARG A 211 17.10 -3.67 2.55
N ALA A 212 16.73 -4.86 3.03
CA ALA A 212 16.08 -5.03 4.31
C ALA A 212 17.00 -4.56 5.46
N GLU A 213 18.29 -4.90 5.41
CA GLU A 213 19.28 -4.46 6.40
C GLU A 213 19.47 -2.93 6.42
N ALA A 214 19.43 -2.29 5.25
CA ALA A 214 19.48 -0.83 5.13
C ALA A 214 18.21 -0.14 5.66
N ALA A 215 17.08 -0.85 5.70
CA ALA A 215 15.78 -0.35 6.13
C ALA A 215 15.40 -0.73 7.57
N ARG A 216 16.35 -1.11 8.42
CA ARG A 216 16.06 -1.49 9.82
C ARG A 216 15.42 -0.35 10.61
N PRO A 217 14.43 -0.63 11.48
CA PRO A 217 13.79 -1.93 11.70
C PRO A 217 12.76 -2.27 10.60
N CYS A 218 12.83 -3.48 10.04
CA CYS A 218 11.96 -3.88 8.91
C CYS A 218 11.40 -5.30 9.02
N VAL A 219 10.25 -5.50 8.37
CA VAL A 219 9.63 -6.79 8.09
C VAL A 219 9.79 -7.08 6.60
N LEU A 220 10.49 -8.17 6.31
CA LEU A 220 10.62 -8.75 4.99
C LEU A 220 9.59 -9.85 4.80
N PHE A 221 8.59 -9.58 3.97
CA PHE A 221 7.48 -10.49 3.71
C PHE A 221 7.63 -11.19 2.35
N PHE A 222 7.67 -12.51 2.37
CA PHE A 222 7.66 -13.35 1.18
C PHE A 222 6.28 -13.97 1.00
N ASP A 223 5.55 -13.57 -0.04
CA ASP A 223 4.30 -14.24 -0.43
C ASP A 223 4.58 -15.39 -1.40
N GLU A 224 3.69 -16.40 -1.43
CA GLU A 224 3.84 -17.61 -2.26
C GLU A 224 5.23 -18.26 -2.10
N PHE A 225 5.68 -18.41 -0.86
CA PHE A 225 7.02 -18.87 -0.52
C PHE A 225 7.36 -20.26 -1.09
N ASP A 226 6.35 -21.10 -1.36
CA ASP A 226 6.51 -22.41 -2.00
C ASP A 226 7.04 -22.33 -3.43
N SER A 227 6.91 -21.17 -4.10
CA SER A 227 7.46 -20.97 -5.45
C SER A 227 8.97 -20.79 -5.45
N ILE A 228 9.54 -20.09 -4.44
CA ILE A 228 11.00 -19.82 -4.37
C ILE A 228 11.77 -20.91 -3.65
N ALA A 229 11.11 -21.65 -2.78
CA ALA A 229 11.74 -22.65 -1.93
C ALA A 229 11.09 -24.03 -2.03
N PRO A 230 10.96 -24.60 -3.24
CA PRO A 230 10.47 -25.96 -3.39
C PRO A 230 11.47 -26.97 -2.77
N LYS A 231 10.97 -28.17 -2.44
CA LYS A 231 11.81 -29.31 -2.07
C LYS A 231 12.88 -29.54 -3.14
N ARG A 232 14.11 -29.77 -2.68
CA ARG A 232 15.28 -29.99 -3.54
C ARG A 232 15.05 -31.15 -4.50
N GLY A 233 15.51 -31.00 -5.74
CA GLY A 233 15.37 -32.04 -6.78
C GLY A 233 14.02 -32.05 -7.52
N HIS A 234 13.12 -31.10 -7.24
CA HIS A 234 11.88 -30.92 -8.01
C HIS A 234 12.12 -30.23 -9.37
N ASP A 235 13.27 -29.57 -9.56
CA ASP A 235 13.60 -28.82 -10.78
C ASP A 235 14.83 -29.41 -11.49
N SER A 236 14.70 -29.65 -12.79
CA SER A 236 15.75 -30.21 -13.65
C SER A 236 16.90 -29.23 -13.92
N THR A 237 16.68 -27.92 -13.76
CA THR A 237 17.67 -26.89 -14.09
C THR A 237 18.62 -26.56 -12.94
N GLY A 238 18.29 -26.98 -11.71
CA GLY A 238 19.05 -26.68 -10.49
C GLY A 238 19.12 -25.20 -10.12
N VAL A 239 18.37 -24.31 -10.79
CA VAL A 239 18.36 -22.87 -10.49
C VAL A 239 17.67 -22.62 -9.15
N THR A 240 16.53 -23.26 -8.92
CA THR A 240 15.77 -23.18 -7.67
C THR A 240 16.57 -23.68 -6.47
N ASP A 241 17.29 -24.78 -6.60
CA ASP A 241 18.17 -25.30 -5.54
C ASP A 241 19.26 -24.30 -5.11
N ARG A 242 19.83 -23.56 -6.06
CA ARG A 242 20.83 -22.52 -5.75
C ARG A 242 20.21 -21.32 -5.07
N VAL A 243 19.01 -20.91 -5.49
CA VAL A 243 18.23 -19.84 -4.84
C VAL A 243 17.90 -20.22 -3.39
N VAL A 244 17.49 -21.47 -3.14
CA VAL A 244 17.27 -22.00 -1.79
C VAL A 244 18.54 -21.95 -0.96
N ASN A 245 19.68 -22.40 -1.49
CA ASN A 245 20.95 -22.32 -0.76
C ASN A 245 21.36 -20.87 -0.45
N GLN A 246 21.13 -19.94 -1.38
CA GLN A 246 21.37 -18.52 -1.16
C GLN A 246 20.45 -17.98 -0.05
N LEU A 247 19.16 -18.34 -0.07
CA LEU A 247 18.20 -17.96 0.96
C LEU A 247 18.60 -18.49 2.34
N LEU A 248 19.00 -19.76 2.43
CA LEU A 248 19.53 -20.35 3.67
C LEU A 248 20.72 -19.57 4.22
N THR A 249 21.66 -19.21 3.33
CA THR A 249 22.85 -18.43 3.71
C THR A 249 22.47 -17.03 4.20
N GLN A 250 21.50 -16.39 3.56
CA GLN A 250 21.00 -15.06 3.98
C GLN A 250 20.22 -15.12 5.28
N MET A 251 19.42 -16.17 5.52
CA MET A 251 18.70 -16.35 6.77
C MET A 251 19.66 -16.63 7.95
N ASP A 252 20.65 -17.50 7.75
CA ASP A 252 21.70 -17.77 8.76
C ASP A 252 22.55 -16.53 9.05
N GLY A 253 22.69 -15.60 8.09
CA GLY A 253 23.35 -14.31 8.28
C GLY A 253 22.45 -13.25 8.94
N ALA A 254 21.18 -13.17 8.54
CA ALA A 254 20.16 -12.28 9.11
C ALA A 254 19.85 -12.62 10.58
N GLU A 255 20.04 -13.88 10.94
CA GLU A 255 20.02 -14.41 12.29
C GLU A 255 20.96 -13.72 13.30
N GLY A 256 21.99 -13.01 12.82
CA GLY A 256 22.88 -12.15 13.61
C GLY A 256 22.61 -10.65 13.47
N LEU A 257 21.72 -10.25 12.56
CA LEU A 257 21.39 -8.85 12.27
C LEU A 257 20.20 -8.42 13.13
N SER A 258 20.47 -7.63 14.17
CA SER A 258 19.44 -7.04 15.02
C SER A 258 18.52 -6.13 14.18
N GLY A 259 17.22 -6.48 14.10
CA GLY A 259 16.17 -5.59 13.56
C GLY A 259 15.57 -5.95 12.20
N VAL A 260 15.89 -7.11 11.60
CA VAL A 260 15.21 -7.61 10.39
C VAL A 260 14.37 -8.84 10.75
N TYR A 261 13.06 -8.77 10.49
CA TYR A 261 12.13 -9.89 10.69
C TYR A 261 11.73 -10.48 9.35
N VAL A 262 11.77 -11.81 9.22
CA VAL A 262 11.37 -12.53 8.01
C VAL A 262 10.01 -13.18 8.23
N LEU A 263 9.01 -12.78 7.43
CA LEU A 263 7.69 -13.38 7.41
C LEU A 263 7.50 -14.08 6.06
N ALA A 264 7.21 -15.37 6.07
CA ALA A 264 6.90 -16.12 4.85
C ALA A 264 5.43 -16.56 4.87
N ALA A 265 4.73 -16.44 3.75
CA ALA A 265 3.38 -16.96 3.57
C ALA A 265 3.34 -18.07 2.52
N THR A 266 2.62 -19.15 2.81
CA THR A 266 2.37 -20.22 1.85
C THR A 266 0.96 -20.83 2.02
N SER A 267 0.44 -21.41 0.94
CA SER A 267 -0.72 -22.30 1.00
C SER A 267 -0.34 -23.78 0.97
N ARG A 268 0.91 -24.10 0.63
CA ARG A 268 1.41 -25.46 0.43
C ARG A 268 2.70 -25.69 1.23
N PRO A 269 2.58 -25.87 2.56
CA PRO A 269 3.74 -26.07 3.42
C PRO A 269 4.46 -27.41 3.16
N ASP A 270 3.79 -28.37 2.52
CA ASP A 270 4.31 -29.66 2.07
C ASP A 270 5.41 -29.55 1.01
N LEU A 271 5.44 -28.45 0.25
CA LEU A 271 6.41 -28.24 -0.81
C LEU A 271 7.66 -27.48 -0.37
N ILE A 272 7.68 -26.93 0.85
CA ILE A 272 8.81 -26.16 1.34
C ILE A 272 9.98 -27.08 1.70
N ASP A 273 11.22 -26.67 1.39
CA ASP A 273 12.43 -27.35 1.87
C ASP A 273 12.48 -27.39 3.41
N PRO A 274 12.50 -28.58 4.05
CA PRO A 274 12.61 -28.72 5.50
C PRO A 274 13.82 -28.02 6.11
N ALA A 275 14.88 -27.75 5.34
CA ALA A 275 16.03 -27.00 5.81
C ALA A 275 15.65 -25.58 6.28
N LEU A 276 14.67 -24.93 5.63
CA LEU A 276 14.21 -23.57 5.99
C LEU A 276 13.40 -23.53 7.29
N LEU A 277 12.87 -24.67 7.72
CA LEU A 277 12.02 -24.81 8.90
C LEU A 277 12.80 -25.10 10.19
N ARG A 278 14.13 -25.16 10.10
CA ARG A 278 15.00 -25.41 11.24
C ARG A 278 15.07 -24.17 12.15
N PRO A 279 15.23 -24.36 13.49
CA PRO A 279 15.47 -23.25 14.40
C PRO A 279 16.66 -22.38 13.97
N GLY A 280 16.52 -21.08 14.13
CA GLY A 280 17.31 -20.02 13.51
C GLY A 280 16.57 -19.36 12.33
N ARG A 281 15.89 -20.13 11.49
CA ARG A 281 15.32 -19.68 10.21
C ARG A 281 13.84 -19.36 10.37
N LEU A 282 12.94 -20.19 9.82
CA LEU A 282 11.49 -20.09 10.04
C LEU A 282 11.10 -20.82 11.33
N ASP A 283 11.45 -20.20 12.46
CA ASP A 283 11.34 -20.77 13.82
C ASP A 283 9.91 -21.15 14.20
N LYS A 284 8.96 -20.28 13.88
CA LYS A 284 7.58 -20.42 14.34
C LYS A 284 6.65 -20.46 13.14
N SER A 285 5.95 -21.58 13.01
CA SER A 285 4.90 -21.78 12.02
C SER A 285 3.53 -21.49 12.63
N LEU A 286 2.77 -20.60 12.03
CA LEU A 286 1.42 -20.19 12.45
C LEU A 286 0.39 -20.62 11.40
N LEU A 287 -0.65 -21.32 11.86
CA LEU A 287 -1.74 -21.79 11.01
C LEU A 287 -2.81 -20.71 10.86
N CYS A 288 -3.12 -20.33 9.63
CA CYS A 288 -4.32 -19.57 9.28
C CYS A 288 -5.39 -20.56 8.80
N ASP A 289 -6.19 -21.06 9.75
CA ASP A 289 -7.26 -22.02 9.48
C ASP A 289 -8.47 -21.36 8.81
N MET A 290 -9.45 -22.18 8.40
CA MET A 290 -10.76 -21.71 7.98
C MET A 290 -11.49 -21.02 9.15
N PRO A 291 -12.22 -19.92 8.90
CA PRO A 291 -12.83 -19.15 9.96
C PRO A 291 -13.96 -19.90 10.67
N ASN A 292 -13.92 -19.88 12.02
CA ASN A 292 -15.02 -20.37 12.87
C ASN A 292 -16.23 -19.44 12.82
N MET A 293 -17.33 -19.82 13.48
CA MET A 293 -18.54 -18.98 13.50
C MET A 293 -18.26 -17.56 13.98
N ASP A 294 -17.53 -17.42 15.08
CA ASP A 294 -17.15 -16.13 15.65
C ASP A 294 -16.21 -15.34 14.72
N ASP A 295 -15.21 -16.02 14.13
CA ASP A 295 -14.32 -15.41 13.15
C ASP A 295 -15.09 -14.89 11.92
N ARG A 296 -16.10 -15.63 11.43
CA ARG A 296 -16.93 -15.20 10.29
C ARG A 296 -17.73 -13.94 10.63
N ILE A 297 -18.27 -13.85 11.84
CA ILE A 297 -18.98 -12.66 12.31
C ILE A 297 -18.03 -11.46 12.33
N ASP A 298 -16.82 -11.64 12.87
CA ASP A 298 -15.80 -10.59 12.93
C ASP A 298 -15.35 -10.15 11.52
N ILE A 299 -15.13 -11.11 10.61
CA ILE A 299 -14.77 -10.82 9.21
C ILE A 299 -15.88 -10.05 8.52
N LEU A 300 -17.13 -10.49 8.65
CA LEU A 300 -18.27 -9.79 8.07
C LEU A 300 -18.35 -8.37 8.63
N ARG A 301 -18.20 -8.17 9.94
CA ARG A 301 -18.18 -6.83 10.55
C ARG A 301 -17.07 -5.95 9.96
N ALA A 302 -15.85 -6.46 9.85
CA ALA A 302 -14.72 -5.73 9.28
C ALA A 302 -14.96 -5.33 7.82
N VAL A 303 -15.49 -6.24 6.99
CA VAL A 303 -15.83 -5.96 5.58
C VAL A 303 -16.98 -4.95 5.48
N THR A 304 -18.00 -5.09 6.34
CA THR A 304 -19.17 -4.21 6.35
C THR A 304 -18.83 -2.78 6.81
N GLY A 305 -17.77 -2.58 7.59
CA GLY A 305 -17.35 -1.25 8.05
C GLY A 305 -17.02 -0.26 6.92
N ASN A 306 -16.63 -0.78 5.75
CA ASN A 306 -16.33 0.03 4.57
C ASN A 306 -17.55 0.19 3.63
N LEU A 307 -18.68 -0.45 3.93
CA LEU A 307 -19.86 -0.51 3.05
C LEU A 307 -21.07 0.17 3.70
N LYS A 308 -21.92 0.81 2.88
CA LYS A 308 -23.20 1.39 3.32
C LYS A 308 -24.27 0.30 3.37
N ILE A 309 -24.62 -0.13 4.56
CA ILE A 309 -25.54 -1.25 4.81
C ILE A 309 -26.69 -0.78 5.70
N GLU A 310 -27.88 -1.35 5.50
CA GLU A 310 -29.01 -1.11 6.38
C GLU A 310 -28.68 -1.52 7.83
N PRO A 311 -28.99 -0.68 8.84
CA PRO A 311 -28.66 -0.97 10.24
C PRO A 311 -29.31 -2.26 10.76
N ASN A 312 -30.43 -2.68 10.16
CA ASN A 312 -31.13 -3.91 10.48
C ASN A 312 -30.27 -5.18 10.28
N ILE A 313 -29.29 -5.15 9.37
CA ILE A 313 -28.42 -6.30 9.07
C ILE A 313 -27.28 -6.42 10.10
N LEU A 314 -26.86 -5.28 10.65
CA LEU A 314 -25.79 -5.18 11.65
C LEU A 314 -26.26 -5.49 13.07
N ASP A 315 -27.57 -5.40 13.31
CA ASP A 315 -28.16 -5.61 14.63
C ASP A 315 -28.18 -7.10 15.01
N ALA A 316 -27.47 -7.45 16.08
CA ALA A 316 -27.39 -8.81 16.61
C ALA A 316 -28.68 -9.24 17.33
N SER A 317 -29.60 -8.30 17.62
CA SER A 317 -30.87 -8.58 18.30
C SER A 317 -31.93 -9.23 17.41
N ASN A 318 -31.79 -9.11 16.08
CA ASN A 318 -32.72 -9.68 15.11
C ASN A 318 -32.24 -11.07 14.65
N GLU A 319 -32.78 -12.14 15.26
CA GLU A 319 -32.36 -13.52 14.96
C GLU A 319 -32.49 -13.92 13.47
N ASN A 320 -33.45 -13.34 12.73
CA ASN A 320 -33.77 -13.76 11.36
C ASN A 320 -33.13 -12.93 10.23
N ARG A 321 -32.56 -11.75 10.52
CA ARG A 321 -32.00 -10.83 9.51
C ARG A 321 -30.69 -10.20 9.95
N SER A 322 -29.87 -10.95 10.69
CA SER A 322 -28.60 -10.45 11.21
C SER A 322 -27.41 -11.08 10.52
N ILE A 323 -26.25 -10.47 10.78
CA ILE A 323 -24.93 -10.99 10.45
C ILE A 323 -24.70 -12.42 10.96
N LEU A 324 -25.39 -12.83 12.03
CA LEU A 324 -25.33 -14.19 12.58
C LEU A 324 -25.89 -15.21 11.60
N GLU A 325 -27.00 -14.89 10.93
CA GLU A 325 -27.61 -15.80 9.96
C GLU A 325 -26.73 -15.95 8.72
N ILE A 326 -26.11 -14.86 8.25
CA ILE A 326 -25.12 -14.90 7.16
C ILE A 326 -23.95 -15.80 7.56
N ALA A 327 -23.41 -15.62 8.77
CA ALA A 327 -22.31 -16.44 9.27
C ALA A 327 -22.71 -17.93 9.41
N ARG A 328 -23.98 -18.23 9.70
CA ARG A 328 -24.49 -19.60 9.80
C ARG A 328 -24.59 -20.27 8.43
N GLN A 329 -25.06 -19.55 7.43
CA GLN A 329 -25.22 -20.06 6.06
C GLN A 329 -23.88 -20.20 5.31
N THR A 330 -22.87 -19.43 5.69
CA THR A 330 -21.54 -19.40 5.05
C THR A 330 -20.55 -20.41 5.65
N GLN A 331 -21.02 -21.57 6.11
CA GLN A 331 -20.13 -22.60 6.65
C GLN A 331 -19.19 -23.13 5.55
N GLY A 332 -17.88 -23.08 5.82
CA GLY A 332 -16.84 -23.53 4.88
C GLY A 332 -16.41 -22.48 3.85
N TYR A 333 -16.86 -21.23 3.99
CA TYR A 333 -16.40 -20.10 3.20
C TYR A 333 -15.07 -19.58 3.77
N SER A 334 -14.14 -19.23 2.89
CA SER A 334 -12.90 -18.53 3.27
C SER A 334 -13.17 -17.04 3.53
N GLY A 335 -12.19 -16.32 4.10
CA GLY A 335 -12.31 -14.88 4.30
C GLY A 335 -12.57 -14.12 2.98
N ALA A 336 -11.90 -14.54 1.90
CA ALA A 336 -12.11 -14.02 0.55
C ALA A 336 -13.52 -14.32 0.02
N ASP A 337 -14.06 -15.51 0.30
CA ASP A 337 -15.43 -15.86 -0.11
C ASP A 337 -16.47 -14.99 0.62
N LEU A 338 -16.28 -14.71 1.92
CA LEU A 338 -17.16 -13.82 2.69
C LEU A 338 -17.11 -12.39 2.16
N GLN A 339 -15.92 -11.91 1.80
CA GLN A 339 -15.76 -10.62 1.14
C GLN A 339 -16.47 -10.60 -0.22
N ALA A 340 -16.38 -11.69 -1.00
CA ALA A 340 -17.08 -11.81 -2.27
C ALA A 340 -18.61 -11.78 -2.11
N VAL A 341 -19.17 -12.43 -1.08
CA VAL A 341 -20.61 -12.36 -0.77
C VAL A 341 -21.05 -10.91 -0.56
N MET A 342 -20.32 -10.16 0.26
CA MET A 342 -20.67 -8.76 0.54
C MET A 342 -20.46 -7.85 -0.68
N TYR A 343 -19.41 -8.11 -1.47
CA TYR A 343 -19.14 -7.37 -2.69
C TYR A 343 -20.22 -7.60 -3.76
N ASN A 344 -20.64 -8.84 -3.97
CA ASN A 344 -21.74 -9.19 -4.88
C ASN A 344 -23.07 -8.58 -4.42
N ALA A 345 -23.33 -8.54 -3.11
CA ALA A 345 -24.50 -7.86 -2.56
C ALA A 345 -24.47 -6.35 -2.82
N HIS A 346 -23.27 -5.73 -2.80
CA HIS A 346 -23.10 -4.33 -3.16
C HIS A 346 -23.33 -4.08 -4.66
N LEU A 347 -22.82 -4.96 -5.52
CA LEU A 347 -23.06 -4.88 -6.97
C LEU A 347 -24.56 -5.00 -7.30
N GLU A 348 -25.28 -5.90 -6.63
CA GLU A 348 -26.73 -6.01 -6.79
C GLU A 348 -27.46 -4.73 -6.35
N ALA A 349 -27.04 -4.12 -5.25
CA ALA A 349 -27.58 -2.82 -4.81
C ALA A 349 -27.35 -1.72 -5.86
N ILE A 350 -26.19 -1.72 -6.52
CA ILE A 350 -25.87 -0.81 -7.62
C ILE A 350 -26.77 -1.09 -8.84
N HIS A 351 -26.98 -2.36 -9.19
CA HIS A 351 -27.87 -2.73 -10.29
C HIS A 351 -29.31 -2.28 -10.08
N ASP A 352 -29.81 -2.32 -8.85
CA ASP A 352 -31.16 -1.81 -8.54
C ASP A 352 -31.26 -0.29 -8.71
N VAL A 353 -30.23 0.45 -8.32
CA VAL A 353 -30.19 1.92 -8.48
C VAL A 353 -30.08 2.31 -9.96
N LEU A 354 -29.32 1.54 -10.75
CA LEU A 354 -29.17 1.75 -12.19
C LEU A 354 -30.41 1.30 -12.99
N GLY A 355 -31.27 0.47 -12.41
CA GLY A 355 -32.43 -0.12 -13.06
C GLY A 355 -32.06 -1.22 -14.07
N PRO A 356 -33.05 -1.95 -14.62
CA PRO A 356 -32.81 -2.90 -15.69
C PRO A 356 -32.31 -2.14 -16.92
N THR A 357 -31.01 -2.23 -17.16
CA THR A 357 -30.49 -2.02 -18.52
C THR A 357 -31.11 -3.13 -19.34
N GLU A 358 -31.94 -2.78 -20.33
CA GLU A 358 -32.55 -3.72 -21.26
C GLU A 358 -31.52 -4.79 -21.62
N GLU A 359 -31.77 -6.02 -21.17
CA GLU A 359 -31.01 -7.18 -21.60
C GLU A 359 -30.93 -7.12 -23.12
N LEU A 360 -29.71 -7.11 -23.65
CA LEU A 360 -29.44 -7.23 -25.08
C LEU A 360 -30.07 -8.54 -25.55
N GLY A 361 -31.31 -8.42 -26.03
CA GLY A 361 -32.17 -9.51 -26.42
C GLY A 361 -31.49 -10.37 -27.47
N ASN A 362 -31.39 -11.65 -27.14
CA ASN A 362 -31.19 -12.74 -28.08
C ASN A 362 -32.16 -12.56 -29.25
N GLY A 363 -31.63 -12.36 -30.45
CA GLY A 363 -32.41 -12.06 -31.65
C GLY A 363 -33.24 -13.26 -32.12
N SER A 364 -34.54 -13.23 -31.84
CA SER A 364 -35.55 -13.90 -32.66
C SER A 364 -36.36 -12.82 -33.39
N ASN A 365 -36.32 -12.89 -34.73
CA ASN A 365 -37.08 -12.08 -35.67
C ASN A 365 -38.55 -11.93 -35.24
N ASP A 366 -39.04 -10.70 -35.13
CA ASP A 366 -40.26 -10.34 -35.85
C ASP A 366 -40.42 -8.84 -36.08
N LYS A 367 -40.87 -8.50 -37.29
CA LYS A 367 -41.15 -7.15 -37.76
C LYS A 367 -42.51 -6.70 -37.24
N SER A 368 -42.57 -5.62 -36.46
CA SER A 368 -43.62 -4.61 -36.66
C SER A 368 -43.22 -3.24 -36.11
N SER A 369 -43.56 -2.23 -36.88
CA SER A 369 -43.29 -0.81 -36.69
C SER A 369 -44.27 -0.16 -35.72
N SER A 370 -43.79 0.64 -34.77
CA SER A 370 -44.07 2.10 -34.71
C SER A 370 -43.63 2.73 -33.37
N SER A 371 -43.30 4.02 -33.44
CA SER A 371 -43.26 4.99 -32.33
C SER A 371 -42.10 4.87 -31.31
N ARG A 372 -40.89 5.27 -31.72
CA ARG A 372 -39.74 5.49 -30.83
C ARG A 372 -39.74 6.94 -30.32
N SER A 373 -39.94 7.13 -29.02
CA SER A 373 -39.62 8.38 -28.33
C SER A 373 -38.10 8.59 -28.39
N LYS A 374 -37.66 9.79 -28.79
CA LYS A 374 -36.23 10.13 -28.87
C LYS A 374 -35.68 10.37 -27.46
N SER A 375 -35.05 9.37 -26.87
CA SER A 375 -34.12 9.60 -25.75
C SER A 375 -32.84 10.26 -26.30
N LYS A 376 -32.44 11.37 -25.66
CA LYS A 376 -31.22 12.12 -25.98
C LYS A 376 -30.00 11.30 -25.60
N TYR A 377 -29.43 10.56 -26.54
CA TYR A 377 -28.03 10.15 -26.42
C TYR A 377 -27.14 11.37 -26.62
N LYS A 378 -26.24 11.62 -25.67
CA LYS A 378 -25.17 12.62 -25.83
C LYS A 378 -24.21 12.09 -26.91
N ASP A 379 -24.15 12.81 -28.02
CA ASP A 379 -23.28 12.53 -29.15
C ASP A 379 -21.81 12.75 -28.72
N PHE A 380 -21.09 11.67 -28.47
CA PHE A 380 -19.67 11.72 -28.12
C PHE A 380 -18.84 11.80 -29.40
N THR A 381 -18.28 12.97 -29.65
CA THR A 381 -17.34 13.20 -30.74
C THR A 381 -15.96 12.71 -30.32
N TYR A 382 -15.42 11.72 -31.03
CA TYR A 382 -14.08 11.19 -30.80
C TYR A 382 -13.04 12.22 -31.23
N PHE A 383 -12.18 12.64 -30.29
CA PHE A 383 -11.01 13.45 -30.60
C PHE A 383 -9.83 12.51 -30.87
N ARG A 384 -9.36 12.43 -32.12
CA ARG A 384 -8.09 11.75 -32.42
C ARG A 384 -6.94 12.69 -32.08
N TYR A 385 -6.19 12.38 -31.03
CA TYR A 385 -4.97 13.09 -30.67
C TYR A 385 -3.77 12.33 -31.26
N GLY A 386 -3.00 12.98 -32.14
CA GLY A 386 -1.74 12.46 -32.68
C GLY A 386 -1.81 11.94 -34.11
N ASP A 387 -1.91 12.84 -35.09
CA ASP A 387 -1.43 12.55 -36.46
C ASP A 387 -0.23 13.48 -36.75
N GLU A 388 0.97 12.95 -36.54
CA GLU A 388 2.24 13.59 -36.88
C GLU A 388 2.47 13.53 -38.39
N SER A 389 1.70 14.30 -39.15
CA SER A 389 2.07 14.63 -40.54
C SER A 389 2.10 16.14 -40.73
N LEU A 390 3.04 16.79 -40.03
CA LEU A 390 3.55 18.09 -40.43
C LEU A 390 4.45 17.91 -41.66
N GLY A 391 3.81 17.78 -42.82
CA GLY A 391 4.42 18.14 -44.10
C GLY A 391 4.26 19.65 -44.29
N LYS A 392 5.39 20.35 -44.46
CA LYS A 392 5.49 21.71 -44.99
C LYS A 392 4.40 21.98 -46.03
N ASP A 393 3.65 23.08 -45.85
CA ASP A 393 3.50 24.09 -46.89
C ASP A 393 2.82 25.34 -46.31
N THR A 394 3.59 26.42 -46.27
CA THR A 394 3.10 27.79 -46.16
C THR A 394 2.29 28.14 -47.41
N SER A 395 1.10 28.71 -47.20
CA SER A 395 0.12 29.19 -48.19
C SER A 395 -0.93 28.16 -48.67
N ALA A 396 -2.05 28.09 -47.95
CA ALA A 396 -3.35 27.71 -48.53
C ALA A 396 -4.49 28.21 -47.63
N ASN A 397 -5.49 28.84 -48.24
CA ASN A 397 -6.72 29.27 -47.56
C ASN A 397 -7.37 28.11 -46.79
N PRO A 398 -7.89 28.35 -45.58
CA PRO A 398 -8.56 27.30 -44.81
C PRO A 398 -9.78 26.79 -45.58
N THR A 399 -9.88 25.47 -45.73
CA THR A 399 -11.00 24.81 -46.41
C THR A 399 -12.33 25.13 -45.70
N PRO A 400 -13.45 25.29 -46.43
CA PRO A 400 -14.72 25.73 -45.85
C PRO A 400 -15.25 24.79 -44.75
N GLN A 401 -14.85 23.51 -44.77
CA GLN A 401 -15.18 22.54 -43.72
C GLN A 401 -14.46 22.86 -42.39
N SER A 402 -13.17 23.22 -42.43
CA SER A 402 -12.42 23.61 -41.22
C SER A 402 -12.92 24.90 -40.59
N LEU A 403 -13.40 25.85 -41.40
CA LEU A 403 -14.01 27.09 -40.93
C LEU A 403 -15.39 26.84 -40.31
N ALA A 404 -16.20 25.94 -40.90
CA ALA A 404 -17.49 25.54 -40.34
C ALA A 404 -17.31 24.84 -38.99
N GLU A 405 -16.36 23.91 -38.87
CA GLU A 405 -16.03 23.26 -37.60
C GLU A 405 -15.58 24.27 -36.54
N ARG A 406 -14.65 25.17 -36.89
CA ARG A 406 -14.21 26.25 -35.99
C ARG A 406 -15.35 27.18 -35.57
N ALA A 407 -16.27 27.52 -36.47
CA ALA A 407 -17.44 28.33 -36.15
C ALA A 407 -18.39 27.61 -35.20
N THR A 408 -18.61 26.30 -35.37
CA THR A 408 -19.45 25.52 -34.45
C THR A 408 -18.84 25.39 -33.06
N ILE A 409 -17.52 25.24 -32.97
CA ILE A 409 -16.78 25.17 -31.69
C ILE A 409 -16.83 26.52 -30.98
N ALA A 410 -16.59 27.62 -31.70
CA ALA A 410 -16.69 28.97 -31.14
C ALA A 410 -18.10 29.29 -30.64
N ALA A 411 -19.13 28.89 -31.38
CA ALA A 411 -20.53 29.06 -30.97
C ALA A 411 -20.86 28.26 -29.70
N LYS A 412 -20.35 27.02 -29.57
CA LYS A 412 -20.54 26.20 -28.36
C LYS A 412 -19.79 26.74 -27.14
N LEU A 413 -18.58 27.26 -27.32
CA LEU A 413 -17.82 27.91 -26.24
C LEU A 413 -18.52 29.18 -25.74
N ALA A 414 -19.04 30.02 -26.64
CA ALA A 414 -19.82 31.20 -26.27
C ALA A 414 -21.12 30.82 -25.51
N ALA A 415 -21.78 29.73 -25.89
CA ALA A 415 -22.95 29.22 -25.17
C ALA A 415 -22.59 28.71 -23.75
N LEU A 416 -21.43 28.08 -23.57
CA LEU A 416 -20.95 27.64 -22.27
C LEU A 416 -20.55 28.81 -21.36
N GLU A 417 -19.91 29.84 -21.91
CA GLU A 417 -19.56 31.05 -21.14
C GLU A 417 -20.80 31.81 -20.68
N THR A 418 -21.83 31.91 -21.52
CA THR A 418 -23.09 32.56 -21.14
C THR A 418 -23.88 31.73 -20.11
N ALA A 419 -23.85 30.40 -20.18
CA ALA A 419 -24.42 29.53 -19.16
C ALA A 419 -23.66 29.63 -17.82
N ARG A 420 -22.32 29.77 -17.86
CA ARG A 420 -21.49 29.97 -16.66
C ARG A 420 -21.69 31.35 -16.02
N LYS A 421 -21.90 32.40 -16.84
CA LYS A 421 -22.27 33.73 -16.34
C LYS A 421 -23.68 33.74 -15.74
N ARG A 422 -24.64 33.03 -16.33
CA ARG A 422 -26.00 32.88 -15.78
C ARG A 422 -26.03 32.14 -14.45
N SER A 423 -25.27 31.04 -14.32
CA SER A 423 -25.17 30.31 -13.04
C SER A 423 -24.47 31.12 -11.95
N LYS A 424 -23.44 31.91 -12.30
CA LYS A 424 -22.83 32.85 -11.34
C LYS A 424 -23.77 33.97 -10.89
N ALA A 425 -24.60 34.50 -11.80
CA ALA A 425 -25.58 35.54 -11.47
C ALA A 425 -26.78 35.00 -10.66
N ALA A 426 -27.17 33.74 -10.88
CA ALA A 426 -28.24 33.09 -10.11
C ALA A 426 -27.83 32.76 -8.66
N ASN A 427 -26.52 32.63 -8.38
CA ASN A 427 -26.01 32.33 -7.04
C ASN A 427 -25.81 33.56 -6.14
N SER A 428 -26.02 34.78 -6.64
CA SER A 428 -25.81 36.02 -5.87
C SER A 428 -27.11 36.77 -5.50
N VAL A 429 -28.30 36.21 -5.80
CA VAL A 429 -29.59 36.85 -5.47
C VAL A 429 -30.62 35.78 -5.08
N SER A 430 -30.68 35.42 -3.80
CA SER A 430 -31.91 34.94 -3.13
C SER A 430 -31.71 34.74 -1.64
N VAL A 431 -31.85 35.83 -0.88
CA VAL A 431 -32.38 35.82 0.49
C VAL A 431 -33.83 36.30 0.37
N ASP A 432 -34.74 35.61 1.07
CA ASP A 432 -36.16 35.90 1.31
C ASP A 432 -37.18 35.77 0.16
N THR A 433 -38.00 34.70 0.23
CA THR A 433 -39.46 34.73 0.49
C THR A 433 -40.17 33.55 -0.19
N SER A 434 -41.09 32.95 0.55
CA SER A 434 -41.86 31.72 0.34
C SER A 434 -42.86 31.69 -0.83
N VAL A 435 -43.22 30.45 -1.20
CA VAL A 435 -44.43 29.97 -1.92
C VAL A 435 -44.43 30.06 -3.45
N ASN A 436 -44.12 28.96 -4.15
CA ASN A 436 -45.12 28.10 -4.83
C ASN A 436 -44.43 26.97 -5.62
N GLY A 437 -45.06 25.80 -5.64
CA GLY A 437 -44.50 24.54 -6.11
C GLY A 437 -44.13 24.52 -7.60
N VAL A 438 -42.90 24.10 -7.84
CA VAL A 438 -42.50 23.34 -9.03
C VAL A 438 -41.64 22.20 -8.51
N LYS A 439 -42.03 20.96 -8.80
CA LYS A 439 -41.22 19.77 -8.55
C LYS A 439 -39.97 19.88 -9.41
N GLU A 440 -38.88 20.37 -8.84
CA GLU A 440 -37.54 20.11 -9.35
C GLU A 440 -37.20 18.67 -8.99
N GLU A 441 -37.30 17.76 -9.96
CA GLU A 441 -36.61 16.47 -9.92
C GLU A 441 -35.11 16.74 -9.94
N THR A 442 -34.56 17.06 -8.77
CA THR A 442 -33.17 16.79 -8.48
C THR A 442 -33.04 15.27 -8.57
N THR A 443 -32.27 14.81 -9.57
CA THR A 443 -31.75 13.44 -9.54
C THR A 443 -30.74 13.40 -8.40
N GLU A 444 -31.24 13.27 -7.17
CA GLU A 444 -30.44 12.78 -6.06
C GLU A 444 -29.83 11.48 -6.55
N THR A 445 -28.51 11.47 -6.70
CA THR A 445 -27.77 10.24 -6.97
C THR A 445 -27.94 9.39 -5.72
N GLN A 446 -28.98 8.57 -5.69
CA GLN A 446 -29.25 7.68 -4.57
C GLN A 446 -28.03 6.78 -4.41
N GLU A 447 -27.33 6.94 -3.30
CA GLU A 447 -26.20 6.07 -2.99
C GLU A 447 -26.73 4.65 -2.75
N PRO A 448 -26.10 3.62 -3.33
CA PRO A 448 -26.57 2.25 -3.21
C PRO A 448 -26.39 1.76 -1.76
N VAL A 449 -27.51 1.52 -1.07
CA VAL A 449 -27.54 0.92 0.26
C VAL A 449 -27.80 -0.58 0.14
N ILE A 450 -27.02 -1.40 0.84
CA ILE A 450 -27.18 -2.85 0.83
C ILE A 450 -28.34 -3.24 1.76
N SER A 451 -29.43 -3.74 1.17
CA SER A 451 -30.57 -4.35 1.86
C SER A 451 -30.43 -5.87 1.96
N TRP A 452 -31.21 -6.49 2.87
CA TRP A 452 -31.17 -7.95 3.10
C TRP A 452 -31.43 -8.78 1.83
N ARG A 453 -32.30 -8.28 0.94
CA ARG A 453 -32.59 -8.86 -0.37
C ARG A 453 -31.32 -9.10 -1.20
N HIS A 454 -30.41 -8.14 -1.23
CA HIS A 454 -29.19 -8.22 -2.03
C HIS A 454 -28.23 -9.29 -1.46
N VAL A 455 -28.17 -9.37 -0.13
CA VAL A 455 -27.35 -10.38 0.57
C VAL A 455 -27.86 -11.78 0.30
N VAL A 456 -29.18 -12.01 0.38
CA VAL A 456 -29.78 -13.31 0.07
C VAL A 456 -29.50 -13.73 -1.36
N LYS A 457 -29.70 -12.83 -2.34
CA LYS A 457 -29.41 -13.11 -3.75
C LYS A 457 -27.91 -13.41 -3.98
N SER A 458 -27.04 -12.70 -3.27
CA SER A 458 -25.59 -12.96 -3.30
C SER A 458 -25.23 -14.32 -2.71
N LEU A 459 -25.84 -14.74 -1.61
CA LEU A 459 -25.63 -16.05 -1.00
C LEU A 459 -26.08 -17.20 -1.91
N GLU A 460 -27.16 -17.02 -2.66
CA GLU A 460 -27.63 -18.01 -3.65
C GLU A 460 -26.65 -18.16 -4.83
N GLN A 461 -26.03 -17.06 -5.25
CA GLN A 461 -25.10 -17.05 -6.40
C GLN A 461 -23.69 -17.49 -6.01
N THR A 462 -23.23 -17.13 -4.81
CA THR A 462 -21.84 -17.31 -4.39
C THR A 462 -21.61 -18.71 -3.88
N ARG A 463 -20.66 -19.43 -4.48
CA ARG A 463 -20.22 -20.77 -4.04
C ARG A 463 -18.87 -20.68 -3.31
N PRO A 464 -18.57 -21.57 -2.35
CA PRO A 464 -17.27 -21.59 -1.70
C PRO A 464 -16.16 -21.92 -2.70
N SER A 465 -15.04 -21.20 -2.61
CA SER A 465 -13.89 -21.39 -3.52
C SER A 465 -13.16 -22.72 -3.32
N ILE A 466 -13.22 -23.28 -2.11
CA ILE A 466 -12.52 -24.53 -1.76
C ILE A 466 -13.53 -25.67 -1.66
N SER A 467 -13.32 -26.74 -2.43
CA SER A 467 -14.17 -27.93 -2.38
C SER A 467 -14.03 -28.66 -1.04
N LYS A 468 -15.07 -29.39 -0.60
CA LYS A 468 -15.00 -30.21 0.62
C LYS A 468 -13.92 -31.30 0.55
N ALA A 469 -13.60 -31.78 -0.65
CA ALA A 469 -12.53 -32.75 -0.86
C ALA A 469 -11.15 -32.09 -0.65
N ASP A 470 -10.95 -30.89 -1.21
CA ASP A 470 -9.71 -30.12 -1.03
C ASP A 470 -9.53 -29.67 0.41
N GLN A 471 -10.60 -29.28 1.10
CA GLN A 471 -10.54 -28.97 2.53
C GLN A 471 -10.03 -30.15 3.34
N ARG A 472 -10.54 -31.36 3.09
CA ARG A 472 -10.06 -32.58 3.76
C ARG A 472 -8.60 -32.85 3.43
N ARG A 473 -8.22 -32.79 2.14
CA ARG A 473 -6.85 -32.99 1.67
C ARG A 473 -5.88 -32.03 2.35
N LEU A 474 -6.16 -30.73 2.30
CA LEU A 474 -5.33 -29.69 2.93
C LEU A 474 -5.30 -29.82 4.45
N SER A 475 -6.42 -30.16 5.10
CA SER A 475 -6.45 -30.38 6.55
C SER A 475 -5.54 -31.53 6.98
N MET A 476 -5.44 -32.59 6.18
CA MET A 476 -4.51 -33.69 6.43
C MET A 476 -3.07 -33.23 6.30
N ILE A 477 -2.75 -32.50 5.22
CA ILE A 477 -1.41 -31.93 4.98
C ILE A 477 -1.00 -30.99 6.13
N TYR A 478 -1.88 -30.12 6.60
CA TYR A 478 -1.55 -29.18 7.67
C TYR A 478 -1.37 -29.89 9.02
N LYS A 479 -2.18 -30.91 9.32
CA LYS A 479 -1.99 -31.74 10.51
C LYS A 479 -0.68 -32.51 10.45
N GLU A 480 -0.35 -33.10 9.30
CA GLU A 480 0.92 -33.80 9.09
C GLU A 480 2.10 -32.84 9.18
N PHE A 481 1.99 -31.61 8.67
CA PHE A 481 3.05 -30.61 8.79
C PHE A 481 3.37 -30.24 10.25
N VAL A 482 2.35 -30.20 11.11
CA VAL A 482 2.51 -29.91 12.54
C VAL A 482 3.01 -31.14 13.31
N VAL A 483 2.43 -32.31 13.06
CA VAL A 483 2.65 -33.55 13.83
C VAL A 483 3.84 -34.36 13.30
N GLY A 484 4.02 -34.43 11.98
CA GLY A 484 5.06 -35.19 11.28
C GLY A 484 6.47 -34.62 11.42
N ARG A 485 6.64 -33.47 12.10
CA ARG A 485 7.96 -32.97 12.52
C ARG A 485 8.63 -33.82 13.60
N ASN A 486 7.98 -34.89 14.09
CA ASN A 486 8.51 -35.82 15.08
C ASN A 486 9.63 -36.75 14.56
N GLY A 487 10.14 -36.55 13.33
CA GLY A 487 11.28 -37.32 12.80
C GLY A 487 10.93 -38.69 12.23
N GLU A 488 9.66 -39.09 12.29
CA GLU A 488 9.11 -40.26 11.59
C GLU A 488 8.43 -39.80 10.30
N MET A 489 9.21 -39.35 9.31
CA MET A 489 8.66 -39.25 7.95
C MET A 489 8.63 -40.65 7.36
N ALA A 490 7.52 -41.02 6.72
CA ALA A 490 7.50 -42.16 5.81
C ALA A 490 8.57 -41.91 4.73
N ASP A 491 9.43 -42.90 4.50
CA ASP A 491 10.35 -42.89 3.37
C ASP A 491 9.58 -42.51 2.11
N GLY A 492 10.16 -41.65 1.27
CA GLY A 492 9.53 -41.11 0.07
C GLY A 492 9.29 -42.14 -1.04
N GLU A 493 8.72 -43.30 -0.70
CA GLU A 493 8.11 -44.20 -1.66
C GLU A 493 6.94 -43.47 -2.33
N ALA A 494 7.01 -43.39 -3.65
CA ALA A 494 5.89 -42.94 -4.46
C ALA A 494 4.67 -43.79 -4.11
N GLY A 495 3.55 -43.13 -3.78
CA GLY A 495 2.32 -43.80 -3.39
C GLY A 495 2.00 -44.95 -4.34
N THR A 496 1.82 -46.15 -3.78
CA THR A 496 1.46 -47.39 -4.49
C THR A 496 0.02 -47.38 -5.01
N GLU A 497 -0.52 -46.22 -5.38
CA GLU A 497 -1.78 -46.12 -6.11
C GLU A 497 -1.55 -46.52 -7.57
N ILE A 498 -1.58 -47.84 -7.77
CA ILE A 498 -1.73 -48.45 -9.08
C ILE A 498 -3.14 -48.11 -9.59
N GLY A 499 -3.23 -47.24 -10.60
CA GLY A 499 -4.43 -47.13 -11.42
C GLY A 499 -4.88 -45.71 -11.77
N GLY A 500 -4.27 -45.13 -12.81
CA GLY A 500 -4.74 -43.84 -13.33
C GLY A 500 -3.93 -43.24 -14.47
N ARG A 501 -3.33 -44.07 -15.34
CA ARG A 501 -2.78 -43.59 -16.62
C ARG A 501 -3.64 -44.15 -17.75
N SER A 502 -4.68 -43.40 -18.13
CA SER A 502 -5.26 -43.52 -19.46
C SER A 502 -4.27 -42.89 -20.44
N THR A 503 -3.43 -43.73 -21.03
CA THR A 503 -2.66 -43.39 -22.22
C THR A 503 -3.63 -43.09 -23.37
N LEU A 504 -3.55 -41.86 -23.90
CA LEU A 504 -4.10 -41.48 -25.19
C LEU A 504 -3.44 -42.32 -26.29
N MET A 505 -4.23 -43.16 -26.94
CA MET A 505 -4.04 -43.67 -28.30
C MET A 505 -5.31 -43.33 -29.07
#